data_AF-A0A1Q8QF22-F1
#
_entry.id   AF-A0A1Q8QF22-F1
#
_cell.length_a   1.000
_cell.length_b   1.000
_cell.length_c   1.000
_cell.angle_alpha   90.00
_cell.angle_beta   90.00
_cell.angle_gamma   90.00
#
_symmetry.space_group_name_H-M   'P 1'
#
loop_
_entity.id
_entity.type
_entity.pdbx_description
1 polymer ?
#
loop_
_entity_poly.entity_id
_entity_poly.type
_entity_poly.pdbx_seq_one_letter_code
_entity_poly.pdbx_strand_id
1 'polypeptide(L)'
;MIKLFESKKDLILTAIGVQDGNIEIEEDKVIFPLFAATLDAERIIAYEQFCTLLNQMALKSKTASSKKTESDNPKFTFRVFLIRLGMIGDEYKMIRKILLERLEGNSAFRSGSKPEKVVVE
;
A
#
# COMPACT_ATOMS: atom_id res chain seq x y z
N MET A 1 -1.47 13.82 -6.74
CA MET A 1 -0.75 12.74 -6.01
C MET A 1 -0.91 12.86 -4.50
N ILE A 2 -0.65 14.03 -3.93
CA ILE A 2 -0.59 14.28 -2.48
C ILE A 2 -1.85 13.80 -1.72
N LYS A 3 -3.05 14.18 -2.16
CA LYS A 3 -4.30 13.75 -1.49
C LYS A 3 -4.50 12.22 -1.44
N LEU A 4 -4.09 11.52 -2.50
CA LEU A 4 -4.16 10.05 -2.54
C LEU A 4 -3.15 9.43 -1.57
N PHE A 5 -1.97 10.03 -1.49
CA PHE A 5 -0.96 9.66 -0.52
C PHE A 5 -1.45 9.90 0.92
N GLU A 6 -1.96 11.09 1.25
CA GLU A 6 -2.50 11.43 2.57
C GLU A 6 -3.57 10.44 3.05
N SER A 7 -4.49 10.04 2.17
CA SER A 7 -5.55 9.09 2.49
C SER A 7 -5.04 7.74 3.01
N LYS A 8 -3.85 7.32 2.55
CA LYS A 8 -3.29 5.98 2.77
C LYS A 8 -1.88 6.02 3.35
N LYS A 9 -1.47 7.18 3.85
CA LYS A 9 -0.12 7.48 4.31
C LYS A 9 0.35 6.43 5.31
N ASP A 10 -0.45 6.16 6.32
CA ASP A 10 -0.14 5.22 7.40
C ASP A 10 0.08 3.78 6.87
N LEU A 11 -0.73 3.35 5.90
CA LEU A 11 -0.59 2.04 5.24
C LEU A 11 0.66 1.98 4.36
N ILE A 12 0.89 3.02 3.55
CA ILE A 12 2.02 3.08 2.63
C ILE A 12 3.33 3.09 3.42
N LEU A 13 3.39 3.87 4.49
CA LEU A 13 4.55 3.96 5.36
C LEU A 13 4.88 2.64 6.03
N THR A 14 3.86 1.98 6.59
CA THR A 14 4.05 0.69 7.25
C THR A 14 4.48 -0.39 6.25
N ALA A 15 3.87 -0.42 5.06
CA ALA A 15 4.21 -1.35 3.98
C ALA A 15 5.67 -1.20 3.51
N ILE A 16 6.13 0.04 3.40
CA ILE A 16 7.49 0.38 2.98
C ILE A 16 8.47 0.24 4.15
N GLY A 17 8.01 0.38 5.39
CA GLY A 17 8.86 0.37 6.57
C GLY A 17 9.62 1.67 6.81
N VAL A 18 9.11 2.78 6.28
CA VAL A 18 9.65 4.13 6.50
C VAL A 18 8.87 4.76 7.65
N GLN A 19 9.58 5.46 8.54
CA GLN A 19 8.93 6.27 9.58
C GLN A 19 8.47 7.60 8.99
N ASP A 20 7.33 8.10 9.46
CA ASP A 20 6.66 9.26 8.87
C ASP A 20 7.52 10.53 8.81
N GLY A 21 8.51 10.64 9.71
CA GLY A 21 9.46 11.76 9.78
C GLY A 21 10.50 11.82 8.66
N ASN A 22 10.59 10.80 7.80
CA ASN A 22 11.56 10.77 6.70
C ASN A 22 10.95 11.12 5.34
N ILE A 23 9.66 11.46 5.22
CA ILE A 23 9.07 11.81 3.92
C ILE A 23 9.17 13.32 3.69
N GLU A 24 9.71 13.71 2.54
CA GLU A 24 9.67 15.11 2.09
C GLU A 24 8.51 15.27 1.10
N ILE A 25 7.55 16.14 1.42
CA ILE A 25 6.42 16.46 0.54
C ILE A 25 6.64 17.88 0.02
N GLU A 26 6.85 17.99 -1.29
CA GLU A 26 6.84 19.26 -2.03
C GLU A 26 5.49 19.46 -2.74
N GLU A 27 5.24 20.65 -3.28
CA GLU A 27 3.95 21.02 -3.90
C GLU A 27 3.48 20.07 -5.02
N ASP A 28 4.41 19.42 -5.73
CA ASP A 28 4.11 18.50 -6.83
C ASP A 28 4.76 17.11 -6.68
N LYS A 29 5.55 16.88 -5.63
CA LYS A 29 6.36 15.67 -5.47
C LYS A 29 6.30 15.14 -4.05
N VAL A 30 6.31 13.81 -3.92
CA VAL A 30 6.50 13.12 -2.65
C VAL A 30 7.78 12.34 -2.77
N ILE A 31 8.77 12.71 -1.96
CA ILE A 31 10.10 12.10 -1.93
C ILE A 31 10.11 11.11 -0.77
N PHE A 32 10.40 9.86 -1.11
CA PHE A 32 10.62 8.80 -0.15
C PHE A 32 12.12 8.48 -0.15
N PRO A 33 12.89 8.81 0.91
CA PRO A 33 14.25 8.32 1.07
C PRO A 33 14.18 6.85 1.51
N LEU A 34 13.87 6.01 0.52
CA LEU A 34 13.71 4.57 0.64
C LEU A 34 15.05 3.86 0.78
N PHE A 35 16.11 4.47 0.25
CA PHE A 35 17.37 3.79 -0.04
C PHE A 35 18.41 4.05 1.05
N ALA A 36 18.31 3.30 2.15
CA ALA A 36 19.52 2.89 2.85
C ALA A 36 20.21 1.80 2.03
N ALA A 37 21.54 1.80 1.95
CA ALA A 37 22.39 0.96 1.08
C ALA A 37 22.27 -0.58 1.27
N THR A 38 21.30 -1.06 2.04
CA THR A 38 21.11 -2.45 2.48
C THR A 38 19.85 -3.12 1.91
N LEU A 39 19.14 -2.50 0.97
CA LEU A 39 17.92 -3.05 0.39
C LEU A 39 18.20 -4.09 -0.70
N ASP A 40 17.56 -5.26 -0.53
CA ASP A 40 17.47 -6.36 -1.48
C ASP A 40 16.88 -5.90 -2.83
N ALA A 41 17.44 -6.38 -3.94
CA ALA A 41 17.10 -5.95 -5.30
C ALA A 41 15.60 -6.11 -5.59
N GLU A 42 14.99 -7.18 -5.07
CA GLU A 42 13.56 -7.45 -5.22
C GLU A 42 12.68 -6.38 -4.54
N ARG A 43 13.13 -5.84 -3.40
CA ARG A 43 12.41 -4.79 -2.67
C ARG A 43 12.53 -3.45 -3.40
N ILE A 44 13.69 -3.15 -3.96
CA ILE A 44 13.90 -1.96 -4.78
C ILE A 44 12.92 -1.96 -5.96
N ILE A 45 12.86 -3.08 -6.69
CA ILE A 45 11.95 -3.25 -7.83
C ILE A 45 10.50 -3.12 -7.36
N ALA A 46 10.13 -3.73 -6.23
CA ALA A 46 8.77 -3.64 -5.69
C ALA A 46 8.35 -2.19 -5.38
N TYR A 47 9.24 -1.40 -4.76
CA TYR A 47 8.97 -0.01 -4.44
C TYR A 47 8.93 0.89 -5.67
N GLU A 48 9.85 0.69 -6.63
CA GLU A 48 9.86 1.42 -7.90
C GLU A 48 8.54 1.21 -8.68
N GLN A 49 8.12 -0.05 -8.82
CA GLN A 49 6.87 -0.41 -9.50
C GLN A 49 5.65 0.17 -8.78
N PHE A 50 5.65 0.12 -7.44
CA PHE A 50 4.60 0.73 -6.64
C PHE A 50 4.51 2.24 -6.86
N CYS A 51 5.62 2.96 -6.76
CA CYS A 51 5.67 4.41 -7.00
C CYS A 51 5.21 4.78 -8.41
N THR A 52 5.61 4.02 -9.42
CA THR A 52 5.22 4.24 -10.82
C THR A 52 3.72 4.12 -11.00
N LEU A 53 3.11 3.02 -10.54
CA LEU A 53 1.67 2.80 -10.66
C LEU A 53 0.87 3.78 -9.78
N LEU A 54 1.40 4.14 -8.61
CA LEU A 54 0.79 5.16 -7.75
C LEU A 54 0.76 6.53 -8.44
N ASN A 55 1.85 6.91 -9.14
CA ASN A 55 1.89 8.14 -9.90
C ASN A 55 0.90 8.11 -11.07
N GLN A 56 0.85 7.00 -11.82
CA GLN A 56 -0.14 6.84 -12.90
C GLN A 56 -1.59 6.93 -12.38
N MET A 57 -1.89 6.32 -11.24
CA MET A 57 -3.21 6.42 -10.62
C MET A 57 -3.51 7.86 -10.18
N ALA A 58 -2.53 8.55 -9.60
CA ALA A 58 -2.66 9.95 -9.20
C ALA A 58 -2.94 10.88 -10.39
N LEU A 59 -2.28 10.66 -11.54
CA LEU A 59 -2.50 11.44 -12.76
C LEU A 59 -3.90 11.20 -13.36
N LYS A 60 -4.39 9.97 -13.30
CA LYS A 60 -5.72 9.60 -13.82
C LYS A 60 -6.87 10.01 -12.89
N SER A 61 -6.58 10.18 -11.60
CA SER A 61 -7.58 10.46 -10.57
C SER A 61 -7.97 11.95 -10.57
N LYS A 62 -9.18 12.26 -11.06
CA LYS A 62 -9.75 13.62 -11.03
C LYS A 62 -10.04 14.12 -9.61
N THR A 63 -10.33 13.19 -8.69
CA THR A 63 -10.63 13.49 -7.29
C THR A 63 -10.03 12.41 -6.40
N ALA A 64 -9.35 12.83 -5.34
CA ALA A 64 -8.86 11.97 -4.27
C ALA A 64 -9.25 12.57 -2.93
N SER A 65 -9.78 11.74 -2.03
CA SER A 65 -10.14 12.16 -0.68
C SER A 65 -8.91 12.12 0.20
N SER A 66 -8.59 13.21 0.91
CA SER A 66 -7.53 13.23 1.94
C SER A 66 -7.95 12.53 3.23
N LYS A 67 -9.18 12.01 3.32
CA LYS A 67 -9.63 11.31 4.53
C LYS A 67 -8.77 10.06 4.75
N LYS A 68 -8.19 9.97 5.94
CA LYS A 68 -7.45 8.79 6.39
C LYS A 68 -8.33 7.56 6.29
N THR A 69 -7.77 6.48 5.76
CA THR A 69 -8.46 5.19 5.67
C THR A 69 -8.33 4.49 7.02
N GLU A 70 -9.37 4.56 7.86
CA GLU A 70 -9.48 3.69 9.04
C GLU A 70 -9.78 2.26 8.59
N SER A 71 -9.00 1.30 9.08
CA SER A 71 -9.08 -0.09 8.65
C SER A 71 -8.70 -1.03 9.77
N ASP A 72 -9.65 -1.87 10.17
CA ASP A 72 -9.46 -2.92 11.19
C ASP A 72 -8.52 -4.04 10.71
N ASN A 73 -8.33 -4.18 9.40
CA ASN A 73 -7.38 -5.11 8.80
C ASN A 73 -6.50 -4.44 7.70
N PRO A 74 -5.38 -3.81 8.11
CA PRO A 74 -4.47 -3.11 7.23
C PRO A 74 -3.99 -3.94 6.03
N LYS A 75 -3.64 -5.22 6.23
CA LYS A 75 -3.15 -6.12 5.17
C LYS A 75 -4.22 -6.38 4.09
N PHE A 76 -5.47 -6.62 4.47
CA PHE A 76 -6.56 -6.76 3.49
C PHE A 76 -6.80 -5.47 2.71
N THR A 77 -6.90 -4.35 3.41
CA THR A 77 -7.18 -3.04 2.80
C THR A 77 -6.09 -2.65 1.82
N PHE A 78 -4.83 -2.86 2.17
CA PHE A 78 -3.72 -2.57 1.27
C PHE A 78 -3.67 -3.52 0.07
N ARG A 79 -3.98 -4.81 0.24
CA ARG A 79 -4.08 -5.75 -0.90
C ARG A 79 -5.12 -5.29 -1.93
N VAL A 80 -6.32 -4.92 -1.48
CA VAL A 80 -7.39 -4.42 -2.37
C VAL A 80 -6.94 -3.13 -3.06
N PHE A 81 -6.22 -2.27 -2.34
CA PHE A 81 -5.63 -1.07 -2.93
C PHE A 81 -4.60 -1.40 -4.02
N LEU A 82 -3.68 -2.34 -3.81
CA LEU A 82 -2.71 -2.77 -4.83
C LEU A 82 -3.39 -3.34 -6.09
N ILE A 83 -4.48 -4.10 -5.92
CA ILE A 83 -5.28 -4.59 -7.05
C ILE A 83 -5.90 -3.42 -7.82
N ARG A 84 -6.47 -2.43 -7.11
CA ARG A 84 -7.03 -1.22 -7.73
C ARG A 84 -5.96 -0.36 -8.42
N LEU A 85 -4.74 -0.38 -7.93
CA LEU A 85 -3.57 0.28 -8.51
C LEU A 85 -3.18 -0.31 -9.87
N GLY A 86 -3.58 -1.56 -10.14
CA GLY A 86 -3.27 -2.30 -11.37
C GLY A 86 -2.28 -3.45 -11.21
N MET A 87 -1.85 -3.79 -9.97
CA MET A 87 -0.95 -4.92 -9.71
C MET A 87 -1.70 -6.27 -9.75
N ILE A 88 -2.20 -6.63 -10.94
CA ILE A 88 -2.98 -7.84 -11.22
C ILE A 88 -2.10 -8.81 -12.03
N GLY A 89 -2.09 -10.09 -11.66
CA GLY A 89 -1.26 -11.11 -12.33
C GLY A 89 -0.21 -11.74 -11.42
N ASP A 90 0.47 -12.76 -11.93
CA ASP A 90 1.48 -13.53 -11.20
C ASP A 90 2.83 -12.80 -11.16
N GLU A 91 3.12 -11.94 -12.13
CA GLU A 91 4.31 -11.09 -12.17
C GLU A 91 4.40 -10.14 -10.96
N TYR A 92 3.25 -9.69 -10.45
CA TYR A 92 3.19 -8.86 -9.24
C TYR A 92 3.10 -9.67 -7.94
N LYS A 93 3.11 -11.01 -7.99
CA LYS A 93 2.93 -11.86 -6.80
C LYS A 93 4.01 -11.62 -5.75
N MET A 94 5.26 -11.55 -6.20
CA MET A 94 6.41 -11.24 -5.33
C MET A 94 6.33 -9.83 -4.78
N ILE A 95 6.04 -8.84 -5.64
CA ILE A 95 5.88 -7.43 -5.27
C ILE A 95 4.78 -7.25 -4.21
N ARG A 96 3.60 -7.84 -4.43
CA ARG A 96 2.50 -7.82 -3.44
C ARG A 96 2.91 -8.47 -2.13
N LYS A 97 3.67 -9.56 -2.15
CA LYS A 97 4.16 -10.23 -0.93
C LYS A 97 5.04 -9.28 -0.12
N ILE A 98 6.03 -8.64 -0.77
CA ILE A 98 6.94 -7.68 -0.14
C ILE A 98 6.18 -6.51 0.47
N LEU A 99 5.27 -5.90 -0.29
CA LEU A 99 4.49 -4.74 0.13
C LEU A 99 3.48 -5.05 1.25
N LEU A 100 3.08 -6.30 1.41
CA LEU A 100 2.14 -6.73 2.45
C LEU A 100 2.83 -7.31 3.69
N GLU A 101 4.12 -7.62 3.63
CA GLU A 101 4.87 -8.35 4.67
C GLU A 101 4.81 -7.64 6.03
N ARG A 102 4.96 -6.31 6.02
CA ARG A 102 5.02 -5.47 7.23
C ARG A 102 3.65 -5.08 7.80
N LEU A 103 2.55 -5.42 7.11
CA LEU A 103 1.20 -5.04 7.53
C LEU A 103 0.57 -6.12 8.42
N GLU A 104 -0.11 -5.69 9.47
CA GLU A 104 -0.84 -6.59 10.36
C GLU A 104 -2.19 -7.04 9.77
N GLY A 105 -2.67 -8.18 10.28
CA GLY A 105 -3.94 -8.78 9.87
C GLY A 105 -3.81 -9.83 8.75
N ASN A 106 -4.92 -10.10 8.08
CA ASN A 106 -5.08 -11.20 7.13
C ASN A 106 -5.37 -10.69 5.72
N SER A 107 -4.68 -11.17 4.69
CA SER A 107 -4.92 -10.68 3.32
C SER A 107 -6.20 -11.18 2.66
N ALA A 108 -6.86 -12.22 3.19
CA ALA A 108 -8.00 -12.88 2.57
C ALA A 108 -9.36 -12.32 3.02
N PHE A 109 -9.48 -11.88 4.28
CA PHE A 109 -10.76 -11.48 4.88
C PHE A 109 -10.76 -10.04 5.34
N ARG A 110 -11.84 -9.30 5.08
CA ARG A 110 -11.96 -7.90 5.50
C ARG A 110 -11.85 -7.71 7.01
N SER A 111 -12.42 -8.63 7.81
CA SER A 111 -12.43 -8.55 9.27
C SER A 111 -11.25 -9.26 9.95
N GLY A 112 -10.24 -9.70 9.19
CA GLY A 112 -9.05 -10.36 9.76
C GLY A 112 -9.20 -11.86 10.05
N SER A 113 -10.42 -12.34 10.23
CA SER A 113 -10.74 -13.76 10.48
C SER A 113 -11.71 -14.33 9.44
N LYS A 114 -11.72 -15.67 9.32
CA LYS A 114 -12.78 -16.36 8.56
C LYS A 114 -14.12 -16.06 9.24
N PRO A 115 -15.18 -15.69 8.50
CA PRO A 115 -16.49 -15.55 9.10
C PRO A 115 -16.90 -16.90 9.70
N GLU A 116 -17.23 -16.90 10.99
CA GLU A 116 -17.82 -18.06 11.64
C GLU A 116 -19.12 -18.39 10.91
N LYS A 117 -19.23 -19.60 10.35
CA LYS A 117 -20.49 -20.08 9.82
C LYS A 117 -21.38 -20.33 11.02
N VAL A 118 -22.36 -19.45 11.24
CA VAL A 118 -23.46 -19.75 12.16
C VAL A 118 -24.20 -20.92 11.55
N VAL A 119 -23.97 -22.12 12.08
CA VAL A 119 -24.78 -23.30 11.78
C VAL A 119 -26.10 -23.03 12.47
N VAL A 120 -27.10 -22.60 11.70
CA VAL A 120 -28.48 -22.53 12.18
C VAL A 120 -28.97 -23.97 12.17
N GLU A 121 -29.10 -24.54 13.37
CA GLU A 121 -29.72 -25.85 13.63
C GLU A 121 -31.24 -25.75 13.52
#